data_AF-A0A6F9CKC2-F1
#
_entry.id   AF-A0A6F9CKC2-F1
#
_cell.length_a   1.000
_cell.length_b   1.000
_cell.length_c   1.000
_cell.angle_alpha   90.00
_cell.angle_beta   90.00
_cell.angle_gamma   90.00
#
_symmetry.space_group_name_H-M   'P 1'
#
loop_
_entity.id
_entity.type
_entity.pdbx_description
1 polymer ?
#
loop_
_entity_poly.entity_id
_entity_poly.type
_entity_poly.pdbx_seq_one_letter_code
_entity_poly.pdbx_strand_id
1 'polypeptide(L)'
;MENALLMRVSVFSDQGGRKYMEDVTEVVVEPEPGEDELNSDEQDDAKGDSSTVDTVPENEQPDRTANNEPLSASTTVAWTQHVQNGDRSCAAAALAVSTVESSPAAAESDNRPRRSVAFFAVFDGHGGREAAQFARDYLWEFIKKQRGFWSKDDEEVCAAIRKGFVACHHAMWKKLPEWPKTLTGLPSTSGTTASVVVIRGDRMYVAHVGDSAIVLGVQDDPTDQFIRAVEVTQDHKPELPKERERIEGLGGSVIKKSGVNRVVWKRPRLTHNGPVRRSTVIDQIPFLAVARAL
;
A
#
# COMPACT_ATOMS: atom_id res chain seq x y z
N MET A 1 -15.39 -29.47 5.09
CA MET A 1 -15.85 -28.35 4.25
C MET A 1 -14.85 -27.23 4.44
N GLU A 2 -14.38 -26.61 3.37
CA GLU A 2 -13.51 -25.45 3.46
C GLU A 2 -14.35 -24.21 3.78
N ASN A 3 -13.92 -23.39 4.74
CA ASN A 3 -14.60 -22.13 5.06
C ASN A 3 -14.22 -21.08 4.01
N ALA A 4 -14.91 -21.11 2.87
CA ALA A 4 -14.71 -20.14 1.80
C ALA A 4 -15.08 -18.72 2.26
N LEU A 5 -14.09 -17.83 2.35
CA LEU A 5 -14.29 -16.41 2.65
C LEU A 5 -14.98 -15.71 1.48
N LEU A 6 -16.27 -15.39 1.64
CA LEU A 6 -17.03 -14.62 0.66
C LEU A 6 -16.67 -13.14 0.76
N MET A 7 -15.64 -12.73 0.02
CA MET A 7 -15.31 -11.32 -0.15
C MET A 7 -16.32 -10.63 -1.08
N ARG A 8 -16.79 -9.44 -0.70
CA ARG A 8 -17.52 -8.50 -1.56
C ARG A 8 -16.83 -7.14 -1.50
N VAL A 9 -16.73 -6.48 -2.65
CA VAL A 9 -16.02 -5.20 -2.80
C VAL A 9 -16.97 -4.16 -3.33
N SER A 10 -16.92 -2.96 -2.74
CA SER A 10 -17.56 -1.75 -3.25
C SER A 10 -16.60 -0.58 -3.05
N VAL A 11 -16.23 0.10 -4.13
CA VAL A 11 -15.43 1.33 -4.08
C VAL A 11 -16.36 2.53 -4.13
N PHE A 12 -16.19 3.47 -3.21
CA PHE A 12 -16.80 4.79 -3.27
C PHE A 12 -15.68 5.82 -3.16
N SER A 13 -15.66 6.79 -4.07
CA SER A 13 -14.72 7.90 -4.08
C SER A 13 -15.48 9.18 -4.40
N ASP A 14 -15.41 10.15 -3.50
CA ASP A 14 -15.90 11.51 -3.70
C ASP A 14 -14.73 12.45 -3.45
N GLN A 15 -14.34 13.23 -4.46
CA GLN A 15 -13.16 14.09 -4.43
C GLN A 15 -13.51 15.40 -3.71
N GLY A 16 -13.78 15.32 -2.41
CA GLY A 16 -14.11 16.43 -1.50
C GLY A 16 -12.94 17.39 -1.22
N GLY A 17 -12.07 17.62 -2.21
CA GLY A 17 -10.80 18.31 -2.10
C GLY A 17 -10.70 19.60 -2.92
N ARG A 18 -9.56 20.27 -2.79
CA ARG A 18 -9.16 21.33 -3.73
C ARG A 18 -8.46 20.69 -4.92
N LYS A 19 -8.66 21.25 -6.12
CA LYS A 19 -8.25 20.76 -7.46
C LYS A 19 -6.72 20.64 -7.73
N TYR A 20 -5.92 20.35 -6.70
CA TYR A 20 -4.49 20.06 -6.75
C TYR A 20 -4.11 18.87 -5.84
N MET A 21 -5.09 18.29 -5.14
CA MET A 21 -5.00 16.97 -4.55
C MET A 21 -5.73 16.02 -5.51
N GLU A 22 -5.13 14.86 -5.76
CA GLU A 22 -5.66 13.85 -6.67
C GLU A 22 -5.59 12.50 -5.98
N ASP A 23 -6.65 12.17 -5.25
CA ASP A 23 -6.69 10.97 -4.42
C ASP A 23 -7.11 9.80 -5.31
N VAL A 24 -6.24 8.80 -5.47
CA VAL A 24 -6.51 7.65 -6.33
C VAL A 24 -6.67 6.36 -5.51
N THR A 25 -7.60 5.51 -5.94
CA THR A 25 -7.93 4.24 -5.32
C THR A 25 -7.64 3.10 -6.28
N GLU A 26 -7.03 2.02 -5.81
CA GLU A 26 -6.76 0.82 -6.62
C GLU A 26 -7.41 -0.42 -6.02
N VAL A 27 -7.90 -1.31 -6.88
CA VAL A 27 -8.43 -2.62 -6.49
C VAL A 27 -8.00 -3.66 -7.51
N VAL A 28 -7.08 -4.53 -7.10
CA VAL A 28 -6.64 -5.69 -7.88
C VAL A 28 -7.14 -6.96 -7.23
N VAL A 29 -7.66 -7.89 -8.03
CA VAL A 29 -7.98 -9.26 -7.60
C VAL A 29 -7.36 -10.21 -8.61
N GLU A 30 -6.35 -10.97 -8.17
CA GLU A 30 -5.56 -11.89 -9.00
C GLU A 30 -5.58 -13.30 -8.38
N PRO A 31 -5.44 -14.39 -9.17
CA PRO A 31 -5.24 -15.72 -8.61
C PRO A 31 -3.88 -15.82 -7.91
N GLU A 32 -3.80 -16.61 -6.84
CA GLU A 32 -2.52 -17.09 -6.30
C GLU A 32 -1.82 -17.96 -7.38
N PRO A 33 -0.49 -17.83 -7.55
CA PRO A 33 0.30 -18.74 -8.38
C PRO A 33 0.19 -20.19 -7.89
N GLY A 34 0.38 -21.14 -8.80
CA GLY A 34 0.49 -22.56 -8.46
C GLY A 34 1.80 -22.84 -7.72
N GLU A 35 1.85 -23.93 -6.93
CA GLU A 35 3.09 -24.28 -6.20
C GLU A 35 4.26 -24.55 -7.17
N ASP A 36 4.01 -25.06 -8.38
CA ASP A 36 5.01 -25.20 -9.45
C ASP A 36 5.55 -23.85 -9.97
N GLU A 37 4.70 -22.82 -10.04
CA GLU A 37 5.05 -21.48 -10.53
C GLU A 37 5.92 -20.73 -9.50
N LEU A 38 5.66 -20.94 -8.20
CA LEU A 38 6.49 -20.40 -7.12
C LEU A 38 7.87 -21.06 -7.04
N ASN A 39 7.94 -22.38 -7.26
CA ASN A 39 9.18 -23.16 -7.17
C ASN A 39 10.16 -22.91 -8.34
N SER A 40 9.71 -22.32 -9.46
CA SER A 40 10.61 -21.87 -10.54
C SER A 40 11.32 -20.58 -10.18
N ASP A 41 10.59 -19.57 -9.66
CA ASP A 41 11.15 -18.25 -9.36
C ASP A 41 12.27 -18.32 -8.30
N GLU A 42 12.11 -19.18 -7.28
CA GLU A 42 13.13 -19.36 -6.24
C GLU A 42 14.44 -20.02 -6.75
N GLN A 43 14.42 -20.75 -7.87
CA GLN A 43 15.59 -21.45 -8.40
C GLN A 43 16.50 -20.61 -9.31
N ASP A 44 15.97 -19.56 -9.94
CA ASP A 44 16.78 -18.62 -10.73
C ASP A 44 17.41 -17.55 -9.81
N ASP A 45 16.67 -17.07 -8.80
CA ASP A 45 17.18 -16.16 -7.76
C ASP A 45 18.39 -16.75 -7.00
N ALA A 46 18.40 -18.08 -6.80
CA ALA A 46 19.45 -18.81 -6.06
C ALA A 46 20.86 -18.80 -6.70
N LYS A 47 21.02 -18.20 -7.89
CA LYS A 47 22.33 -18.07 -8.58
C LYS A 47 22.84 -16.61 -8.67
N GLY A 48 22.08 -15.62 -8.19
CA GLY A 48 22.43 -14.21 -8.29
C GLY A 48 23.03 -13.64 -7.00
N ASP A 49 24.37 -13.50 -6.93
CA ASP A 49 24.99 -12.60 -5.95
C ASP A 49 24.90 -11.13 -6.43
N SER A 50 24.56 -10.24 -5.51
CA SER A 50 24.63 -8.78 -5.65
C SER A 50 24.17 -8.14 -6.97
N SER A 51 22.88 -8.30 -7.32
CA SER A 51 22.20 -7.23 -8.06
C SER A 51 20.78 -7.00 -7.56
N THR A 52 20.47 -5.77 -7.15
CA THR A 52 19.09 -5.31 -7.03
C THR A 52 18.49 -5.25 -8.44
N VAL A 53 17.40 -5.98 -8.70
CA VAL A 53 16.64 -5.88 -9.95
C VAL A 53 15.85 -4.58 -9.94
N ASP A 54 16.58 -3.51 -10.22
CA ASP A 54 16.22 -2.13 -9.92
C ASP A 54 15.57 -1.44 -11.16
N THR A 55 14.98 -2.29 -12.01
CA THR A 55 14.43 -1.99 -13.34
C THR A 55 13.01 -1.48 -13.22
N VAL A 56 12.81 -0.18 -13.46
CA VAL A 56 11.48 0.37 -13.76
C VAL A 56 11.03 -0.25 -15.09
N PRO A 57 9.79 -0.77 -15.23
CA PRO A 57 9.31 -1.29 -16.51
C PRO A 57 9.41 -0.22 -17.60
N GLU A 58 10.09 -0.53 -18.70
CA GLU A 58 10.36 0.44 -19.76
C GLU A 58 9.11 0.72 -20.61
N ASN A 59 8.43 1.81 -20.26
CA ASN A 59 7.68 2.66 -21.18
C ASN A 59 6.56 1.99 -22.01
N GLU A 60 5.86 1.00 -21.45
CA GLU A 60 4.46 0.79 -21.77
C GLU A 60 3.59 1.45 -20.69
N GLN A 61 3.03 2.63 -21.00
CA GLN A 61 1.81 3.05 -20.31
C GLN A 61 0.70 2.09 -20.75
N PRO A 62 -0.06 1.46 -19.84
CA PRO A 62 -1.23 0.69 -20.25
C PRO A 62 -2.26 1.66 -20.84
N ASP A 63 -2.42 1.67 -22.17
CA ASP A 63 -3.33 2.60 -22.85
C ASP A 63 -4.78 2.26 -22.51
N ARG A 64 -5.27 2.96 -21.49
CA ARG A 64 -6.65 2.94 -21.02
C ARG A 64 -7.26 4.33 -21.16
N THR A 65 -7.15 4.92 -22.35
CA THR A 65 -7.97 6.07 -22.77
C THR A 65 -9.45 5.70 -22.95
N ALA A 66 -10.09 5.25 -21.87
CA ALA A 66 -11.54 5.08 -21.80
C ALA A 66 -12.20 6.44 -21.54
N ASN A 67 -13.22 6.78 -22.33
CA ASN A 67 -13.90 8.08 -22.25
C ASN A 67 -14.70 8.23 -20.94
N ASN A 68 -14.69 9.43 -20.36
CA ASN A 68 -15.56 9.79 -19.24
C ASN A 68 -17.02 9.95 -19.71
N GLU A 69 -17.78 8.86 -19.63
CA GLU A 69 -19.26 8.86 -19.63
C GLU A 69 -19.74 8.04 -18.40
N PRO A 70 -20.78 8.47 -17.67
CA PRO A 70 -21.15 7.88 -16.39
C PRO A 70 -21.89 6.53 -16.54
N LEU A 71 -21.13 5.44 -16.64
CA LEU A 71 -21.68 4.09 -16.73
C LEU A 71 -22.29 3.60 -15.40
N SER A 72 -23.61 3.76 -15.30
CA SER A 72 -24.47 3.08 -14.30
C SER A 72 -24.46 1.55 -14.52
N ALA A 73 -23.46 0.86 -13.99
CA ALA A 73 -23.31 -0.59 -14.06
C ALA A 73 -23.82 -1.29 -12.79
N SER A 74 -25.09 -1.71 -12.79
CA SER A 74 -25.61 -2.65 -11.80
C SER A 74 -25.15 -4.07 -12.14
N THR A 75 -24.57 -4.80 -11.17
CA THR A 75 -24.11 -6.18 -11.34
C THR A 75 -24.55 -7.02 -10.13
N THR A 76 -25.37 -8.05 -10.35
CA THR A 76 -26.00 -8.85 -9.29
C THR A 76 -25.92 -10.35 -9.57
N VAL A 77 -25.06 -11.06 -8.82
CA VAL A 77 -25.10 -12.51 -8.52
C VAL A 77 -24.23 -12.75 -7.29
N ALA A 78 -24.49 -13.68 -6.36
CA ALA A 78 -25.62 -14.60 -6.16
C ALA A 78 -25.97 -14.72 -4.64
N TRP A 79 -26.93 -15.59 -4.29
CA TRP A 79 -27.44 -15.84 -2.92
C TRP A 79 -27.32 -17.32 -2.51
N THR A 80 -27.06 -17.58 -1.23
CA THR A 80 -27.48 -18.80 -0.49
C THR A 80 -27.37 -18.59 1.04
N GLN A 81 -27.83 -19.57 1.84
CA GLN A 81 -27.95 -19.56 3.31
C GLN A 81 -27.66 -21.00 3.86
N HIS A 82 -27.54 -21.32 5.16
CA HIS A 82 -27.79 -20.58 6.41
C HIS A 82 -27.04 -21.23 7.63
N VAL A 83 -27.14 -20.59 8.81
CA VAL A 83 -27.42 -21.13 10.18
C VAL A 83 -27.22 -22.66 10.41
N GLN A 84 -26.52 -23.17 11.44
CA GLN A 84 -26.06 -22.70 12.78
C GLN A 84 -24.93 -23.66 13.32
N ASN A 85 -24.35 -23.69 14.53
CA ASN A 85 -24.41 -22.97 15.85
C ASN A 85 -23.11 -23.27 16.67
N GLY A 86 -22.93 -22.65 17.86
CA GLY A 86 -22.25 -23.30 19.01
C GLY A 86 -21.11 -22.55 19.75
N ASP A 87 -21.43 -22.02 20.93
CA ASP A 87 -20.60 -21.77 22.14
C ASP A 87 -19.10 -21.32 22.09
N ARG A 88 -18.91 -20.04 22.44
CA ARG A 88 -18.15 -19.56 23.63
C ARG A 88 -16.76 -20.16 23.97
N SER A 89 -15.70 -19.34 23.84
CA SER A 89 -15.12 -18.55 24.96
C SER A 89 -13.81 -17.86 24.55
N CYS A 90 -12.91 -17.49 25.48
CA CYS A 90 -12.00 -16.34 25.34
C CYS A 90 -10.50 -16.67 25.38
N ALA A 91 -9.71 -15.68 24.92
CA ALA A 91 -8.25 -15.53 25.01
C ALA A 91 -7.40 -16.21 23.92
N ALA A 92 -6.24 -15.60 23.65
CA ALA A 92 -5.42 -15.76 22.45
C ALA A 92 -4.89 -17.19 22.22
N ALA A 93 -5.07 -17.70 21.01
CA ALA A 93 -4.43 -18.91 20.52
C ALA A 93 -4.18 -18.83 19.00
N ALA A 94 -2.95 -19.14 18.57
CA ALA A 94 -2.70 -19.55 17.19
C ALA A 94 -3.14 -21.02 17.04
N LEU A 95 -4.21 -21.27 16.29
CA LEU A 95 -4.81 -22.60 16.17
C LEU A 95 -4.05 -23.48 15.16
N ALA A 96 -2.94 -24.06 15.60
CA ALA A 96 -2.25 -25.12 14.88
C ALA A 96 -3.08 -26.41 14.92
N VAL A 97 -3.79 -26.72 13.82
CA VAL A 97 -4.51 -28.00 13.64
C VAL A 97 -3.60 -29.00 12.93
N SER A 98 -3.23 -30.07 13.64
CA SER A 98 -2.50 -31.20 13.04
C SER A 98 -3.45 -32.14 12.28
N THR A 99 -3.17 -32.40 11.01
CA THR A 99 -3.80 -33.51 10.26
C THR A 99 -2.75 -34.48 9.72
N VAL A 100 -3.10 -35.77 9.75
CA VAL A 100 -2.20 -36.89 9.43
C VAL A 100 -2.05 -37.06 7.91
N GLU A 101 -0.90 -37.57 7.46
CA GLU A 101 -0.66 -37.90 6.06
C GLU A 101 -1.63 -38.97 5.53
N SER A 102 -2.14 -38.76 4.31
CA SER A 102 -2.72 -39.84 3.50
C SER A 102 -2.54 -39.58 2.00
N SER A 103 -1.53 -40.21 1.41
CA SER A 103 -1.49 -40.52 -0.03
C SER A 103 -2.48 -41.67 -0.33
N PRO A 104 -2.97 -41.89 -1.59
CA PRO A 104 -2.16 -41.88 -2.81
C PRO A 104 -2.71 -41.07 -3.99
N ALA A 105 -1.96 -41.06 -5.08
CA ALA A 105 -2.23 -40.27 -6.28
C ALA A 105 -3.35 -40.82 -7.18
N ALA A 106 -4.10 -39.88 -7.80
CA ALA A 106 -4.78 -40.04 -9.07
C ALA A 106 -4.66 -38.72 -9.85
N ALA A 107 -4.47 -38.78 -11.17
CA ALA A 107 -4.32 -37.59 -12.01
C ALA A 107 -5.70 -37.08 -12.48
N GLU A 108 -6.39 -36.34 -11.62
CA GLU A 108 -7.58 -35.57 -11.99
C GLU A 108 -7.20 -34.17 -12.47
N SER A 109 -7.90 -33.63 -13.47
CA SER A 109 -7.74 -32.23 -13.88
C SER A 109 -8.26 -31.33 -12.76
N ASP A 110 -7.36 -30.63 -12.07
CA ASP A 110 -7.68 -29.92 -10.82
C ASP A 110 -8.57 -28.69 -11.04
N ASN A 111 -9.87 -28.93 -11.18
CA ASN A 111 -10.92 -27.91 -11.28
C ASN A 111 -11.31 -27.35 -9.89
N ARG A 112 -10.33 -27.26 -8.98
CA ARG A 112 -10.47 -26.45 -7.77
C ARG A 112 -10.30 -24.98 -8.16
N PRO A 113 -11.11 -24.06 -7.61
CA PRO A 113 -10.86 -22.65 -7.80
C PRO A 113 -9.49 -22.31 -7.20
N ARG A 114 -8.55 -21.83 -8.04
CA ARG A 114 -7.32 -21.21 -7.51
C ARG A 114 -7.73 -20.14 -6.49
N ARG A 115 -7.04 -20.11 -5.35
CA ARG A 115 -7.21 -19.04 -4.36
C ARG A 115 -6.94 -17.69 -5.02
N SER A 116 -7.49 -16.61 -4.47
CA SER A 116 -7.24 -15.25 -4.96
C SER A 116 -6.58 -14.39 -3.89
N VAL A 117 -5.70 -13.49 -4.32
CA VAL A 117 -5.27 -12.34 -3.53
C VAL A 117 -6.05 -11.12 -3.98
N ALA A 118 -6.49 -10.32 -3.02
CA ALA A 118 -7.06 -9.01 -3.27
C ALA A 118 -6.18 -7.92 -2.66
N PHE A 119 -5.81 -6.93 -3.46
CA PHE A 119 -5.07 -5.74 -3.06
C PHE A 119 -5.99 -4.53 -3.17
N PHE A 120 -6.09 -3.78 -2.08
CA PHE A 120 -6.86 -2.54 -1.98
C PHE A 120 -5.91 -1.43 -1.57
N ALA A 121 -5.97 -0.28 -2.25
CA ALA A 121 -5.15 0.86 -1.88
C ALA A 121 -5.86 2.20 -2.03
N VAL A 122 -5.49 3.14 -1.14
CA VAL A 122 -5.83 4.57 -1.22
C VAL A 122 -4.53 5.37 -1.19
N PHE A 123 -4.40 6.33 -2.11
CA PHE A 123 -3.25 7.20 -2.26
C PHE A 123 -3.71 8.66 -2.33
N ASP A 124 -3.64 9.41 -1.22
CA ASP A 124 -3.89 10.87 -1.17
C ASP A 124 -2.70 11.57 -1.83
N GLY A 125 -2.94 12.28 -2.93
CA GLY A 125 -1.90 12.87 -3.76
C GLY A 125 -1.70 14.36 -3.47
N HIS A 126 -0.47 14.81 -3.20
CA HIS A 126 -0.21 16.20 -2.85
C HIS A 126 1.05 16.79 -3.49
N GLY A 127 1.00 18.08 -3.83
CA GLY A 127 2.14 18.80 -4.42
C GLY A 127 2.43 18.46 -5.89
N GLY A 128 1.53 17.70 -6.51
CA GLY A 128 1.55 17.11 -7.85
C GLY A 128 0.70 15.82 -7.84
N ARG A 129 0.38 15.26 -9.01
CA ARG A 129 -0.43 14.01 -9.14
C ARG A 129 0.44 12.76 -9.29
N GLU A 130 1.69 12.95 -9.67
CA GLU A 130 2.55 11.95 -10.29
C GLU A 130 2.94 10.83 -9.31
N ALA A 131 3.15 11.16 -8.03
CA ALA A 131 3.45 10.19 -6.99
C ALA A 131 2.28 9.24 -6.68
N ALA A 132 1.06 9.78 -6.60
CA ALA A 132 -0.14 8.99 -6.34
C ALA A 132 -0.45 8.05 -7.51
N GLN A 133 -0.34 8.55 -8.75
CA GLN A 133 -0.49 7.74 -9.96
C GLN A 133 0.60 6.66 -10.08
N PHE A 134 1.86 7.00 -9.84
CA PHE A 134 2.96 6.02 -9.87
C PHE A 134 2.80 4.94 -8.79
N ALA A 135 2.33 5.30 -7.60
CA ALA A 135 2.05 4.34 -6.53
C ALA A 135 0.87 3.41 -6.91
N ARG A 136 -0.22 3.95 -7.47
CA ARG A 136 -1.34 3.17 -8.02
C ARG A 136 -0.86 2.16 -9.09
N ASP A 137 -0.11 2.65 -10.08
CA ASP A 137 0.23 1.89 -11.27
C ASP A 137 1.32 0.82 -11.03
N TYR A 138 2.16 0.95 -9.99
CA TYR A 138 3.30 0.06 -9.79
C TYR A 138 3.47 -0.54 -8.38
N LEU A 139 2.83 -0.04 -7.31
CA LEU A 139 3.10 -0.55 -5.95
C LEU A 139 2.72 -2.03 -5.79
N TRP A 140 1.62 -2.48 -6.41
CA TRP A 140 1.22 -3.88 -6.37
C TRP A 140 2.29 -4.79 -7.01
N GLU A 141 2.79 -4.40 -8.19
CA GLU A 141 3.89 -5.11 -8.87
C GLU A 141 5.17 -5.14 -8.04
N PHE A 142 5.53 -4.01 -7.42
CA PHE A 142 6.71 -3.95 -6.55
C PHE A 142 6.56 -4.78 -5.27
N ILE A 143 5.35 -5.04 -4.78
CA ILE A 143 5.08 -5.93 -3.64
C ILE A 143 5.09 -7.39 -4.06
N LYS A 144 4.34 -7.78 -5.10
CA LYS A 144 4.10 -9.20 -5.43
C LYS A 144 5.32 -9.92 -6.00
N LYS A 145 6.34 -9.16 -6.43
CA LYS A 145 7.66 -9.64 -6.90
C LYS A 145 8.71 -9.76 -5.79
N GLN A 146 8.38 -9.48 -4.53
CA GLN A 146 9.35 -9.58 -3.43
C GLN A 146 9.40 -11.01 -2.89
N ARG A 147 10.61 -11.60 -2.85
CA ARG A 147 10.82 -12.90 -2.20
C ARG A 147 10.31 -12.87 -0.75
N GLY A 148 9.43 -13.81 -0.43
CA GLY A 148 8.64 -13.89 0.80
C GLY A 148 7.15 -13.54 0.65
N PHE A 149 6.71 -12.83 -0.40
CA PHE A 149 5.31 -12.41 -0.53
C PHE A 149 4.31 -13.57 -0.66
N TRP A 150 4.73 -14.63 -1.34
CA TRP A 150 3.94 -15.86 -1.52
C TRP A 150 4.18 -16.92 -0.43
N SER A 151 5.02 -16.61 0.57
CA SER A 151 5.34 -17.52 1.68
C SER A 151 4.10 -17.90 2.49
N LYS A 152 4.20 -18.98 3.25
CA LYS A 152 3.20 -19.42 4.26
C LYS A 152 3.52 -18.83 5.65
N ASP A 153 4.61 -18.07 5.78
CA ASP A 153 5.03 -17.34 6.98
C ASP A 153 4.58 -15.87 6.93
N ASP A 154 3.76 -15.45 7.90
CA ASP A 154 3.20 -14.10 7.96
C ASP A 154 4.27 -13.00 8.14
N GLU A 155 5.43 -13.30 8.77
CA GLU A 155 6.54 -12.35 8.91
C GLU A 155 7.27 -12.13 7.58
N GLU A 156 7.47 -13.18 6.79
CA GLU A 156 8.06 -13.07 5.45
C GLU A 156 7.18 -12.26 4.51
N VAL A 157 5.86 -12.44 4.56
CA VAL A 157 4.91 -11.63 3.77
C VAL A 157 4.95 -10.16 4.23
N CYS A 158 4.99 -9.90 5.53
CA CYS A 158 5.16 -8.54 6.07
C CYS A 158 6.49 -7.89 5.66
N ALA A 159 7.58 -8.66 5.63
CA ALA A 159 8.88 -8.20 5.15
C ALA A 159 8.88 -7.93 3.64
N ALA A 160 8.21 -8.77 2.86
CA ALA A 160 8.04 -8.60 1.42
C ALA A 160 7.23 -7.35 1.08
N ILE A 161 6.07 -7.12 1.71
CA ILE A 161 5.29 -5.89 1.53
C ILE A 161 6.13 -4.65 1.86
N ARG A 162 6.92 -4.68 2.95
CA ARG A 162 7.83 -3.59 3.33
C ARG A 162 8.89 -3.30 2.26
N LYS A 163 9.52 -4.34 1.68
CA LYS A 163 10.47 -4.19 0.57
C LYS A 163 9.80 -3.56 -0.65
N GLY A 164 8.56 -3.96 -0.97
CA GLY A 164 7.82 -3.45 -2.13
C GLY A 164 7.52 -1.94 -2.04
N PHE A 165 7.15 -1.44 -0.86
CA PHE A 165 7.03 0.01 -0.62
C PHE A 165 8.35 0.75 -0.87
N VAL A 166 9.48 0.23 -0.37
CA VAL A 166 10.82 0.83 -0.55
C VAL A 166 11.25 0.81 -2.02
N ALA A 167 11.06 -0.32 -2.72
CA ALA A 167 11.36 -0.46 -4.14
C ALA A 167 10.52 0.49 -5.01
N CYS A 168 9.22 0.59 -4.75
CA CYS A 168 8.33 1.52 -5.43
C CYS A 168 8.79 2.98 -5.26
N HIS A 169 9.22 3.36 -4.06
CA HIS A 169 9.77 4.69 -3.81
C HIS A 169 11.12 4.94 -4.54
N HIS A 170 12.06 3.98 -4.53
CA HIS A 170 13.33 4.15 -5.25
C HIS A 170 13.12 4.23 -6.77
N ALA A 171 12.13 3.52 -7.31
CA ALA A 171 11.67 3.67 -8.69
C ALA A 171 11.03 5.05 -8.94
N MET A 172 10.24 5.57 -7.99
CA MET A 172 9.66 6.91 -8.03
C MET A 172 10.74 8.02 -8.06
N TRP A 173 11.82 7.89 -7.27
CA TRP A 173 12.97 8.79 -7.32
C TRP A 173 13.68 8.80 -8.69
N LYS A 174 13.73 7.67 -9.41
CA LYS A 174 14.28 7.61 -10.77
C LYS A 174 13.41 8.35 -11.78
N LYS A 175 12.09 8.43 -11.55
CA LYS A 175 11.14 9.15 -12.40
C LYS A 175 10.99 10.65 -12.06
N LEU A 176 11.43 11.08 -10.87
CA LEU A 176 11.44 12.50 -10.45
C LEU A 176 12.05 13.50 -11.47
N PRO A 177 13.09 13.18 -12.27
CA PRO A 177 13.60 14.09 -13.31
C PRO A 177 12.68 14.30 -14.51
N GLU A 178 11.79 13.33 -14.78
CA GLU A 178 10.81 13.37 -15.89
C GLU A 178 9.54 14.14 -15.51
N TRP A 179 9.26 14.27 -14.21
CA TRP A 179 8.04 14.88 -13.68
C TRP A 179 7.97 16.41 -13.86
N PRO A 180 6.76 16.99 -13.92
CA PRO A 180 6.57 18.44 -14.00
C PRO A 180 7.30 19.21 -12.89
N LYS A 181 8.19 20.11 -13.31
CA LYS A 181 8.91 21.00 -12.40
C LYS A 181 7.95 22.01 -11.76
N THR A 182 8.30 22.46 -10.56
CA THR A 182 7.56 23.54 -9.89
C THR A 182 7.57 24.82 -10.74
N LEU A 183 6.66 25.76 -10.46
CA LEU A 183 6.66 27.10 -11.07
C LEU A 183 7.99 27.86 -10.90
N THR A 184 8.86 27.44 -9.97
CA THR A 184 10.20 27.99 -9.73
C THR A 184 11.33 27.22 -10.42
N GLY A 185 11.00 26.30 -11.34
CA GLY A 185 11.96 25.50 -12.12
C GLY A 185 12.66 24.38 -11.35
N LEU A 186 12.24 24.11 -10.12
CA LEU A 186 12.81 23.06 -9.27
C LEU A 186 12.18 21.70 -9.58
N PRO A 187 12.84 20.57 -9.23
CA PRO A 187 12.24 19.24 -9.30
C PRO A 187 10.86 19.18 -8.64
N SER A 188 10.00 18.28 -9.12
CA SER A 188 8.63 18.13 -8.62
C SER A 188 8.58 17.97 -7.09
N THR A 189 7.48 18.45 -6.51
CA THR A 189 7.16 18.27 -5.09
C THR A 189 6.03 17.28 -4.85
N SER A 190 5.64 16.53 -5.89
CA SER A 190 4.65 15.47 -5.80
C SER A 190 5.06 14.43 -4.76
N GLY A 191 4.13 14.10 -3.88
CA GLY A 191 4.20 13.07 -2.87
C GLY A 191 2.80 12.48 -2.68
N THR A 192 2.71 11.38 -1.94
CA THR A 192 1.43 10.73 -1.70
C THR A 192 1.44 9.98 -0.37
N THR A 193 0.26 9.78 0.23
CA THR A 193 0.07 8.72 1.23
C THR A 193 0.00 7.37 0.52
N ALA A 194 0.08 6.28 1.27
CA ALA A 194 -0.31 4.96 0.79
C ALA A 194 -0.96 4.19 1.95
N SER A 195 -2.21 3.79 1.79
CA SER A 195 -2.94 2.94 2.73
C SER A 195 -3.42 1.70 2.01
N VAL A 196 -2.76 0.57 2.30
CA VAL A 196 -2.89 -0.70 1.59
C VAL A 196 -3.44 -1.78 2.50
N VAL A 197 -4.39 -2.56 1.98
CA VAL A 197 -4.83 -3.84 2.54
C VAL A 197 -4.58 -4.95 1.51
N VAL A 198 -3.97 -6.05 1.94
CA VAL A 198 -3.83 -7.28 1.14
C VAL A 198 -4.59 -8.40 1.84
N ILE A 199 -5.57 -9.00 1.16
CA ILE A 199 -6.32 -10.17 1.64
C ILE A 199 -5.87 -11.39 0.84
N ARG A 200 -5.38 -12.42 1.53
CA ARG A 200 -4.88 -13.67 0.93
C ARG A 200 -5.28 -14.85 1.83
N GLY A 201 -6.08 -15.78 1.31
CA GLY A 201 -6.65 -16.86 2.11
C GLY A 201 -7.43 -16.32 3.32
N ASP A 202 -7.04 -16.73 4.52
CA ASP A 202 -7.56 -16.28 5.82
C ASP A 202 -6.68 -15.20 6.50
N ARG A 203 -5.80 -14.53 5.75
CA ARG A 203 -4.93 -13.44 6.23
C ARG A 203 -5.33 -12.09 5.63
N MET A 204 -5.26 -11.05 6.46
CA MET A 204 -5.37 -9.65 6.07
C MET A 204 -4.13 -8.90 6.55
N TYR A 205 -3.32 -8.43 5.61
CA TYR A 205 -2.13 -7.62 5.86
C TYR A 205 -2.44 -6.15 5.65
N VAL A 206 -1.91 -5.29 6.51
CA VAL A 206 -2.09 -3.83 6.44
C VAL A 206 -0.73 -3.15 6.35
N ALA A 207 -0.56 -2.27 5.37
CA ALA A 207 0.64 -1.44 5.22
C ALA A 207 0.25 0.02 4.96
N HIS A 208 0.88 0.93 5.70
CA HIS A 208 0.47 2.33 5.74
C HIS A 208 1.66 3.30 5.82
N VAL A 209 1.58 4.38 5.03
CA VAL A 209 2.47 5.54 5.10
C VAL A 209 1.66 6.81 4.86
N GLY A 210 1.46 7.63 5.90
CA GLY A 210 0.93 8.99 5.75
C GLY A 210 -0.20 9.25 6.74
N ASP A 211 -1.32 9.78 6.25
CA ASP A 211 -2.45 10.14 7.10
C ASP A 211 -3.83 9.97 6.43
N SER A 212 -3.92 8.99 5.53
CA SER A 212 -5.18 8.36 5.09
C SER A 212 -5.43 7.11 5.94
N ALA A 213 -6.62 6.95 6.53
CA ALA A 213 -6.88 5.87 7.49
C ALA A 213 -7.39 4.56 6.84
N ILE A 214 -7.22 3.44 7.53
CA ILE A 214 -7.93 2.17 7.31
C ILE A 214 -8.69 1.82 8.59
N VAL A 215 -9.97 1.51 8.45
CA VAL A 215 -10.88 1.20 9.56
C VAL A 215 -11.58 -0.13 9.28
N LEU A 216 -11.37 -1.11 10.14
CA LEU A 216 -12.05 -2.39 10.10
C LEU A 216 -13.43 -2.26 10.78
N GLY A 217 -14.50 -2.54 10.04
CA GLY A 217 -15.83 -2.70 10.62
C GLY A 217 -16.01 -4.14 11.13
N VAL A 218 -16.14 -4.33 12.44
CA VAL A 218 -16.40 -5.64 13.05
C VAL A 218 -17.86 -5.71 13.51
N GLN A 219 -18.56 -6.77 13.15
CA GLN A 219 -19.88 -7.12 13.69
C GLN A 219 -19.71 -8.46 14.40
N ASP A 220 -19.99 -8.50 15.70
CA ASP A 220 -19.70 -9.68 16.54
C ASP A 220 -20.90 -10.65 16.56
N ASP A 221 -22.13 -10.14 16.51
CA ASP A 221 -23.37 -10.91 16.26
C ASP A 221 -24.13 -10.32 15.04
N PRO A 222 -24.61 -11.13 14.08
CA PRO A 222 -25.39 -10.64 12.93
C PRO A 222 -26.68 -9.87 13.27
N THR A 223 -27.14 -9.93 14.53
CA THR A 223 -28.28 -9.15 15.05
C THR A 223 -27.87 -7.80 15.66
N ASP A 224 -26.57 -7.52 15.80
CA ASP A 224 -26.06 -6.22 16.24
C ASP A 224 -26.53 -5.10 15.30
N GLN A 225 -27.16 -4.06 15.86
CA GLN A 225 -27.64 -2.90 15.10
C GLN A 225 -26.51 -1.94 14.68
N PHE A 226 -25.29 -2.14 15.19
CA PHE A 226 -24.15 -1.25 15.02
C PHE A 226 -22.89 -2.06 14.70
N ILE A 227 -22.15 -1.64 13.68
CA ILE A 227 -20.84 -2.19 13.36
C ILE A 227 -19.79 -1.44 14.18
N ARG A 228 -18.96 -2.18 14.91
CA ARG A 228 -17.86 -1.65 15.72
C ARG A 228 -16.68 -1.28 14.83
N ALA A 229 -16.46 0.02 14.65
CA ALA A 229 -15.29 0.54 13.96
C ALA A 229 -14.01 0.31 14.78
N VAL A 230 -12.95 -0.17 14.12
CA VAL A 230 -11.60 -0.35 14.67
C VAL A 230 -10.59 0.27 13.72
N GLU A 231 -9.96 1.37 14.12
CA GLU A 231 -8.83 1.95 13.38
C GLU A 231 -7.65 0.97 13.42
N VAL A 232 -7.17 0.53 12.25
CA VAL A 232 -6.01 -0.39 12.14
C VAL A 232 -4.72 0.32 11.69
N THR A 233 -4.81 1.63 11.45
CA THR A 233 -3.69 2.53 11.12
C THR A 233 -3.62 3.69 12.10
N GLN A 234 -2.42 4.16 12.40
CA GLN A 234 -2.18 5.42 13.12
C GLN A 234 -1.56 6.45 12.16
N ASP A 235 -2.22 7.59 11.97
CA ASP A 235 -1.71 8.70 11.16
C ASP A 235 -0.28 9.10 11.57
N HIS A 236 0.62 9.19 10.62
CA HIS A 236 1.98 9.69 10.79
C HIS A 236 2.00 11.24 10.86
N LYS A 237 1.35 11.84 11.87
CA LYS A 237 1.34 13.32 12.06
C LYS A 237 2.66 13.82 12.67
N PRO A 238 3.18 14.99 12.23
CA PRO A 238 4.49 15.49 12.67
C PRO A 238 4.56 15.93 14.14
N GLU A 239 3.42 16.13 14.81
CA GLU A 239 3.35 16.40 16.25
C GLU A 239 3.41 15.14 17.14
N LEU A 240 3.26 13.93 16.59
CA LEU A 240 3.37 12.71 17.40
C LEU A 240 4.83 12.52 17.87
N PRO A 241 5.08 12.17 19.16
CA PRO A 241 6.43 12.11 19.70
C PRO A 241 7.41 11.27 18.87
N LYS A 242 7.00 10.07 18.45
CA LYS A 242 7.79 9.13 17.64
C LYS A 242 8.19 9.71 16.29
N GLU A 243 7.24 10.30 15.57
CA GLU A 243 7.51 10.90 14.26
C GLU A 243 8.31 12.19 14.38
N ARG A 244 8.05 13.00 15.41
CA ARG A 244 8.84 14.18 15.70
C ARG A 244 10.29 13.84 16.02
N GLU A 245 10.52 12.83 16.86
CA GLU A 245 11.86 12.32 17.18
C GLU A 245 12.58 11.81 15.92
N ARG A 246 11.89 11.03 15.08
CA ARG A 246 12.42 10.58 13.78
C ARG A 246 12.81 11.74 12.86
N ILE A 247 11.97 12.78 12.78
CA ILE A 247 12.22 13.97 11.94
C ILE A 247 13.40 14.80 12.49
N GLU A 248 13.44 15.05 13.80
CA GLU A 248 14.47 15.89 14.42
C GLU A 248 15.83 15.16 14.49
N GLY A 249 15.83 13.84 14.73
CA GLY A 249 17.03 12.99 14.72
C GLY A 249 17.71 12.89 13.34
N LEU A 250 16.94 12.99 12.25
CA LEU A 250 17.46 13.09 10.88
C LEU A 250 17.83 14.55 10.48
N GLY A 251 17.94 15.47 11.44
CA GLY A 251 18.30 16.87 11.19
C GLY A 251 17.19 17.74 10.59
N GLY A 252 15.97 17.21 10.48
CA GLY A 252 14.77 17.94 10.12
C GLY A 252 14.29 18.89 11.22
N SER A 253 13.04 19.35 11.13
CA SER A 253 12.37 20.08 12.21
C SER A 253 10.88 20.21 11.91
N VAL A 254 10.06 20.25 12.95
CA VAL A 254 8.62 20.51 12.86
C VAL A 254 8.33 21.94 13.29
N ILE A 255 7.52 22.68 12.52
CA ILE A 255 7.04 24.02 12.90
C ILE A 255 5.52 24.13 12.77
N LYS A 256 4.90 24.93 13.63
CA LYS A 256 3.46 25.24 13.56
C LYS A 256 3.22 26.43 12.63
N LYS A 257 2.58 26.21 11.49
CA LYS A 257 2.23 27.24 10.49
C LYS A 257 0.72 27.25 10.25
N SER A 258 0.09 28.40 10.52
CA SER A 258 -1.36 28.59 10.40
C SER A 258 -2.16 27.55 11.19
N GLY A 259 -1.75 27.30 12.44
CA GLY A 259 -2.38 26.31 13.33
C GLY A 259 -1.91 24.86 13.15
N VAL A 260 -1.43 24.48 11.96
CA VAL A 260 -1.06 23.10 11.61
C VAL A 260 0.45 22.88 11.77
N ASN A 261 0.87 21.72 12.30
CA ASN A 261 2.28 21.35 12.38
C ASN A 261 2.79 20.80 11.04
N ARG A 262 4.02 21.16 10.66
CA ARG A 262 4.57 20.90 9.32
C ARG A 262 6.05 20.55 9.37
N VAL A 263 6.44 19.54 8.59
CA VAL A 263 7.85 19.19 8.38
C VAL A 263 8.53 20.28 7.54
N VAL A 264 9.69 20.75 7.99
CA VAL A 264 10.47 21.79 7.31
C VAL A 264 11.59 21.16 6.48
N TRP A 265 11.53 21.36 5.16
CA TRP A 265 12.71 21.21 4.32
C TRP A 265 13.63 22.42 4.51
N LYS A 266 14.84 22.17 5.00
CA LYS A 266 15.92 23.15 5.13
C LYS A 266 16.79 23.07 3.88
N ARG A 267 16.98 24.18 3.17
CA ARG A 267 17.92 24.26 2.03
C ARG A 267 18.61 25.62 1.96
N PRO A 268 19.81 25.75 1.34
CA PRO A 268 20.35 27.06 0.97
C PRO A 268 19.36 27.87 0.13
N ARG A 269 19.41 29.19 0.24
CA ARG A 269 18.66 30.10 -0.63
C ARG A 269 18.94 29.83 -2.11
N LEU A 270 17.95 30.08 -2.96
CA LEU A 270 18.08 29.92 -4.43
C LEU A 270 19.16 30.84 -5.05
N THR A 271 19.59 31.88 -4.33
CA THR A 271 20.69 32.78 -4.71
C THR A 271 22.06 32.37 -4.13
N HIS A 272 22.12 31.35 -3.26
CA HIS A 272 23.37 30.87 -2.67
C HIS A 272 24.17 30.05 -3.69
N ASN A 273 25.44 30.42 -3.86
CA ASN A 273 26.38 29.76 -4.78
C ASN A 273 27.61 29.27 -4.00
N GLY A 274 28.10 28.08 -4.34
CA GLY A 274 29.25 27.45 -3.66
C GLY A 274 28.87 26.58 -2.44
N PRO A 275 29.86 26.09 -1.66
CA PRO A 275 29.62 25.10 -0.60
C PRO A 275 28.80 25.68 0.56
N VAL A 276 27.98 24.82 1.18
CA VAL A 276 27.19 25.19 2.37
C VAL A 276 28.10 25.33 3.59
N ARG A 277 27.96 26.45 4.30
CA ARG A 277 28.74 26.77 5.52
C ARG A 277 27.78 27.14 6.65
N ARG A 278 28.26 27.23 7.89
CA ARG A 278 27.47 27.69 9.06
C ARG A 278 26.85 29.09 8.88
N SER A 279 27.40 29.91 7.97
CA SER A 279 26.91 31.24 7.60
C SER A 279 26.03 31.27 6.35
N THR A 280 25.78 30.14 5.68
CA THR A 280 24.88 30.08 4.52
C THR A 280 23.45 30.35 4.97
N VAL A 281 22.76 31.27 4.29
CA VAL A 281 21.36 31.58 4.58
C VAL A 281 20.48 30.42 4.10
N ILE A 282 19.82 29.77 5.06
CA ILE A 282 18.93 28.63 4.85
C ILE A 282 17.48 29.11 4.76
N ASP A 283 16.78 28.75 3.67
CA ASP A 283 15.33 28.84 3.61
C ASP A 283 14.71 27.65 4.35
N GLN A 284 13.68 27.95 5.15
CA GLN A 284 12.85 26.96 5.83
C GLN A 284 11.51 26.84 5.09
N ILE A 285 11.30 25.71 4.42
CA ILE A 285 10.11 25.48 3.58
C ILE A 285 9.24 24.41 4.25
N PRO A 286 8.15 24.79 4.95
CA PRO A 286 7.23 23.84 5.56
C PRO A 286 6.33 23.19 4.51
N PHE A 287 6.34 21.86 4.43
CA PHE A 287 5.57 21.06 3.49
C PHE A 287 4.16 20.72 4.00
N LEU A 288 3.33 20.12 3.13
CA LEU A 288 1.91 19.90 3.43
C LEU A 288 1.68 18.75 4.42
N ALA A 289 2.40 17.65 4.27
CA ALA A 289 2.28 16.43 5.07
C ALA A 289 3.66 15.91 5.54
N VAL A 290 3.64 14.91 6.43
CA VAL A 290 4.81 14.03 6.71
C VAL A 290 5.03 13.05 5.55
N ALA A 291 3.97 12.74 4.80
CA ALA A 291 3.93 11.84 3.64
C ALA A 291 4.70 12.36 2.39
N ARG A 292 5.87 12.97 2.57
CA ARG A 292 6.95 12.71 1.61
C ARG A 292 7.29 11.24 1.78
N ALA A 293 6.69 10.42 0.92
CA ALA A 293 6.80 8.98 0.99
C ALA A 293 8.23 8.54 0.76
N LEU A 294 8.86 8.13 1.86
CA LEU A 294 10.17 7.48 2.00
C LEU A 294 11.40 8.38 1.67
#